data_AF-A0A1G9E5D4-F1
#
_entry.id   AF-A0A1G9E5D4-F1
#
_cell.length_a   1.000
_cell.length_b   1.000
_cell.length_c   1.000
_cell.angle_alpha   90.00
_cell.angle_beta   90.00
_cell.angle_gamma   90.00
#
_symmetry.space_group_name_H-M   'P 1'
#
loop_
_entity.id
_entity.type
_entity.pdbx_description
1 polymer ?
#
loop_
_entity_poly.entity_id
_entity_poly.type
_entity_poly.pdbx_seq_one_letter_code
_entity_poly.pdbx_strand_id
1 'polypeptide(L)'
;MQNKGFYLMAILYVSLLWAFMLDFFHDSNWMSTTIQYAPMALAWIIIIVMAIFEAVNKDKMDEASVSKREGNEKSMKLLALIFLWAAVISMNFIAGTPGMDFLNIHRPEFWIFLILLPLLTAFNYRRKTDGVA
;
A
#
# COMPACT_ATOMS: atom_id res chain seq x y z
N MET A 1 -20.01 -9.87 -2.04
CA MET A 1 -19.09 -8.73 -1.78
C MET A 1 -17.72 -9.13 -1.19
N GLN A 2 -17.43 -10.42 -0.99
CA GLN A 2 -16.32 -10.91 -0.15
C GLN A 2 -14.90 -10.75 -0.75
N ASN A 3 -14.75 -10.64 -2.08
CA ASN A 3 -13.43 -10.55 -2.73
C ASN A 3 -13.01 -9.12 -3.11
N LYS A 4 -13.91 -8.14 -3.03
CA LYS A 4 -13.65 -6.77 -3.52
C LYS A 4 -12.51 -6.08 -2.76
N GLY A 5 -12.54 -6.13 -1.43
CA GLY A 5 -11.50 -5.53 -0.59
C GLY A 5 -10.12 -6.17 -0.82
N PHE A 6 -10.08 -7.50 -1.03
CA PHE A 6 -8.86 -8.20 -1.39
C PHE A 6 -8.30 -7.73 -2.75
N TYR A 7 -9.15 -7.62 -3.78
CA TYR A 7 -8.71 -7.13 -5.10
C TYR A 7 -8.22 -5.68 -5.06
N LEU A 8 -8.94 -4.79 -4.37
CA LEU A 8 -8.51 -3.39 -4.21
C LEU A 8 -7.15 -3.30 -3.51
N MET A 9 -6.98 -4.10 -2.45
CA MET A 9 -5.71 -4.15 -1.75
C MET A 9 -4.58 -4.74 -2.60
N ALA A 10 -4.86 -5.79 -3.37
CA ALA A 10 -3.89 -6.39 -4.28
C ALA A 10 -3.47 -5.40 -5.38
N ILE A 11 -4.39 -4.64 -5.97
CA ILE A 11 -4.09 -3.63 -6.99
C ILE A 11 -3.21 -2.51 -6.40
N LEU A 12 -3.55 -2.03 -5.20
CA LEU A 12 -2.74 -1.03 -4.51
C LEU A 12 -1.34 -1.56 -4.15
N TYR A 13 -1.26 -2.82 -3.73
CA TYR A 13 0.02 -3.47 -3.42
C TYR A 13 0.90 -3.63 -4.66
N VAL A 14 0.35 -4.16 -5.75
CA VAL A 14 1.07 -4.38 -7.01
C VAL A 14 1.53 -3.05 -7.62
N SER A 15 0.70 -2.00 -7.55
CA SER A 15 1.08 -0.68 -8.04
C SER A 15 2.16 0.00 -7.20
N LEU A 16 2.13 -0.16 -5.87
CA LEU A 16 3.22 0.28 -4.98
C LEU A 16 4.53 -0.46 -5.28
N LEU A 17 4.46 -1.79 -5.39
CA LEU A 17 5.61 -2.61 -5.72
C LEU A 17 6.18 -2.20 -7.07
N TRP A 18 5.34 -1.99 -8.08
CA TRP A 18 5.77 -1.47 -9.38
C TRP A 18 6.52 -0.14 -9.25
N ALA A 19 5.94 0.85 -8.58
CA ALA A 19 6.54 2.18 -8.43
C ALA A 19 7.89 2.13 -7.70
N PHE A 20 8.00 1.29 -6.65
CA PHE A 20 9.24 1.14 -5.89
C PHE A 20 10.32 0.39 -6.67
N MET A 21 9.96 -0.67 -7.40
CA MET A 21 10.91 -1.44 -8.19
C MET A 21 11.46 -0.62 -9.36
N LEU A 22 10.60 0.18 -9.99
CA LEU A 22 11.01 1.06 -11.09
C LEU A 22 11.86 2.24 -10.64
N ASP A 23 11.80 2.65 -9.38
CA ASP A 23 12.64 3.74 -8.87
C ASP A 23 14.15 3.44 -8.95
N PHE A 24 14.53 2.16 -8.93
CA PHE A 24 15.91 1.72 -9.12
C PHE A 24 16.42 1.86 -10.55
N PHE A 25 15.51 2.07 -11.50
CA PHE A 25 15.83 2.27 -12.91
C PHE A 25 15.66 3.73 -13.34
N HIS A 26 15.68 4.69 -12.40
CA HIS A 26 15.49 6.12 -12.65
C HIS A 26 16.45 6.71 -13.68
N ASP A 27 17.69 6.20 -13.76
CA ASP A 27 18.70 6.64 -14.74
C ASP A 27 18.53 6.01 -16.14
N SER A 28 17.58 5.09 -16.30
CA SER A 28 17.37 4.43 -17.59
C SER A 28 16.66 5.37 -18.57
N ASN A 29 17.15 5.45 -19.82
CA ASN A 29 16.58 6.32 -20.86
C ASN A 29 15.09 6.06 -21.17
N TRP A 30 14.60 4.86 -20.92
CA TRP A 30 13.20 4.49 -21.11
C TRP A 30 12.34 4.80 -19.88
N MET A 31 12.95 5.12 -18.74
CA MET A 31 12.23 5.46 -17.52
C MET A 31 11.68 6.88 -17.62
N SER A 32 10.41 7.01 -17.29
CA SER A 32 9.75 8.31 -17.12
C SER A 32 8.82 8.26 -15.91
N THR A 33 8.50 9.43 -15.35
CA THR A 33 7.53 9.56 -14.26
C THR A 33 6.21 8.87 -14.59
N THR A 34 5.77 8.94 -15.85
CA THR A 34 4.55 8.27 -16.31
C THR A 34 4.67 6.75 -16.19
N ILE A 35 5.76 6.14 -16.63
CA ILE A 35 5.94 4.68 -16.57
C ILE A 35 6.04 4.19 -15.12
N GLN A 36 6.71 4.97 -14.26
CA GLN A 36 6.86 4.65 -12.85
C GLN A 36 5.52 4.73 -12.08
N TYR A 37 4.77 5.82 -12.26
CA TYR A 37 3.61 6.13 -11.41
C TYR A 37 2.24 5.86 -12.06
N ALA A 38 2.15 5.54 -13.35
CA ALA A 38 0.87 5.28 -14.01
C ALA A 38 0.05 4.16 -13.35
N PRO A 39 0.64 3.00 -12.97
CA PRO A 39 -0.14 1.96 -12.28
C PRO A 39 -0.69 2.43 -10.93
N MET A 40 0.05 3.28 -10.22
CA MET A 40 -0.37 3.85 -8.94
C MET A 40 -1.53 4.83 -9.14
N ALA A 41 -1.42 5.74 -10.11
CA ALA A 41 -2.50 6.66 -10.47
C ALA A 41 -3.78 5.90 -10.87
N LEU A 42 -3.64 4.86 -11.68
CA LEU A 42 -4.76 4.01 -12.11
C LEU A 42 -5.39 3.26 -10.92
N ALA A 43 -4.58 2.72 -10.00
CA ALA A 43 -5.06 2.09 -8.78
C ALA A 43 -5.92 3.06 -7.95
N TRP A 44 -5.45 4.29 -7.73
CA TRP A 44 -6.20 5.32 -7.01
C TRP A 44 -7.50 5.69 -7.69
N ILE A 45 -7.51 5.85 -9.01
CA ILE A 45 -8.73 6.12 -9.78
C ILE A 45 -9.75 4.99 -9.57
N ILE A 46 -9.34 3.73 -9.67
CA ILE A 46 -10.24 2.57 -9.46
C ILE A 46 -10.81 2.58 -8.04
N ILE A 47 -9.98 2.83 -7.03
CA ILE A 47 -10.42 2.88 -5.62
C ILE A 47 -11.45 3.99 -5.41
N ILE A 48 -11.20 5.19 -5.94
CA ILE A 48 -12.11 6.33 -5.80
C ILE A 48 -13.44 6.04 -6.50
N VAL A 49 -13.40 5.51 -7.73
CA VAL A 49 -14.62 5.17 -8.48
C VAL A 49 -15.44 4.13 -7.72
N MET A 50 -14.82 3.07 -7.20
CA MET A 50 -15.53 2.07 -6.40
C MET A 50 -16.12 2.66 -5.12
N ALA A 51 -15.39 3.54 -4.43
CA ALA A 51 -15.86 4.19 -3.21
C ALA A 51 -17.08 5.10 -3.48
N ILE A 52 -17.08 5.83 -4.60
CA ILE A 52 -18.23 6.66 -5.02
C ILE A 52 -19.45 5.77 -5.33
N PHE A 53 -19.27 4.70 -6.11
CA PHE A 53 -20.37 3.77 -6.41
C PHE A 53 -20.94 3.11 -5.16
N GLU A 54 -20.10 2.76 -4.18
CA GLU A 54 -20.54 2.19 -2.91
C GLU A 54 -21.28 3.22 -2.05
N ALA A 55 -20.83 4.48 -2.02
CA ALA A 55 -21.51 5.55 -1.32
C ALA A 55 -22.88 5.86 -1.92
N VAL A 56 -23.02 5.86 -3.25
CA VAL A 56 -24.28 6.11 -3.95
C VAL A 56 -25.27 4.95 -3.82
N ASN A 57 -24.79 3.70 -3.76
CA ASN A 57 -25.65 2.52 -3.61
C ASN A 57 -25.92 2.12 -2.15
N LYS A 58 -25.48 2.91 -1.18
CA LYS A 58 -25.56 2.58 0.25
C LYS A 58 -26.96 2.70 0.86
N ASP A 59 -27.91 3.31 0.14
CA ASP A 59 -29.30 3.51 0.59
C ASP A 59 -30.18 2.23 0.61
N LYS A 60 -29.62 1.02 0.44
CA LYS A 60 -30.43 -0.21 0.34
C LYS A 60 -29.98 -1.47 1.09
N MET A 61 -28.95 -1.46 1.92
CA MET A 61 -28.68 -2.63 2.77
C MET A 61 -28.13 -2.21 4.13
N ASP A 62 -29.05 -2.18 5.10
CA ASP A 62 -28.70 -2.28 6.50
C ASP A 62 -27.94 -3.58 6.79
N GLU A 63 -26.97 -3.38 7.67
CA GLU A 63 -26.11 -4.30 8.40
C GLU A 63 -26.40 -5.81 8.26
N ALA A 64 -25.44 -6.55 7.69
CA ALA A 64 -25.26 -7.95 8.05
C ALA A 64 -23.79 -8.38 7.99
N SER A 65 -23.27 -8.74 9.17
CA SER A 65 -22.09 -9.57 9.44
C SER A 65 -20.70 -8.92 9.35
N VAL A 66 -20.36 -8.10 10.35
CA VAL A 66 -18.96 -7.89 10.78
C VAL A 66 -18.69 -8.79 11.98
N SER A 67 -18.32 -10.05 11.76
CA SER A 67 -17.56 -10.80 12.78
C SER A 67 -16.80 -11.96 12.14
N LYS A 68 -15.56 -12.21 12.62
CA LYS A 68 -14.64 -13.33 12.31
C LYS A 68 -13.66 -13.26 11.11
N ARG A 69 -13.28 -12.09 10.58
CA ARG A 69 -12.18 -12.03 9.57
C ARG A 69 -11.03 -11.05 9.81
N GLU A 70 -11.05 -10.26 10.88
CA GLU A 70 -9.97 -9.30 11.17
C GLU A 70 -8.58 -9.95 11.32
N GLY A 71 -8.51 -11.17 11.89
CA GLY A 71 -7.23 -11.84 12.14
C GLY A 71 -6.48 -12.24 10.86
N ASN A 72 -7.19 -12.74 9.84
CA ASN A 72 -6.55 -13.25 8.61
C ASN A 72 -6.27 -12.13 7.60
N GLU A 73 -7.08 -11.08 7.58
CA GLU A 73 -6.78 -9.91 6.74
C GLU A 73 -5.55 -9.17 7.28
N LYS A 74 -5.44 -8.98 8.61
CA LYS A 74 -4.29 -8.32 9.24
C LYS A 74 -2.96 -9.04 8.99
N SER A 75 -2.94 -10.37 9.03
CA SER A 75 -1.74 -11.15 8.72
C SER A 75 -1.32 -11.00 7.26
N MET A 76 -2.28 -10.99 6.31
CA MET A 76 -2.00 -10.75 4.89
C MET A 76 -1.43 -9.34 4.64
N LYS A 77 -1.97 -8.29 5.30
CA LYS A 77 -1.43 -6.92 5.17
C LYS A 77 0.02 -6.84 5.66
N LEU A 78 0.31 -7.46 6.80
CA LEU A 78 1.65 -7.49 7.37
C LEU A 78 2.63 -8.25 6.48
N LEU A 79 2.23 -9.43 5.98
CA LEU A 79 3.04 -10.21 5.03
C LEU A 79 3.34 -9.43 3.76
N ALA A 80 2.34 -8.75 3.19
CA ALA A 80 2.52 -7.90 2.03
C ALA A 80 3.52 -6.77 2.32
N LEU A 81 3.39 -6.08 3.46
CA LEU A 81 4.33 -5.04 3.86
C LEU A 81 5.76 -5.57 4.00
N ILE A 82 5.94 -6.71 4.68
CA ILE A 82 7.26 -7.36 4.83
C ILE A 82 7.83 -7.72 3.46
N PHE A 83 7.01 -8.29 2.57
CA PHE A 83 7.43 -8.65 1.22
C PHE A 83 7.86 -7.41 0.40
N LEU A 84 7.13 -6.30 0.51
CA LEU A 84 7.48 -5.03 -0.14
C LEU A 84 8.86 -4.54 0.31
N TRP A 85 9.10 -4.55 1.63
CA TRP A 85 10.39 -4.14 2.17
C TRP A 85 11.52 -5.08 1.79
N ALA A 86 11.28 -6.38 1.82
CA ALA A 86 12.25 -7.36 1.36
C ALA A 86 12.63 -7.13 -0.11
N ALA A 87 11.66 -6.79 -0.97
CA ALA A 87 11.92 -6.44 -2.36
C ALA A 87 12.77 -5.17 -2.49
N VAL A 88 12.44 -4.09 -1.77
CA VAL A 88 13.22 -2.84 -1.76
C VAL A 88 14.65 -3.07 -1.29
N ILE A 89 14.84 -3.82 -0.20
CA ILE A 89 16.17 -4.15 0.32
C ILE A 89 16.94 -4.97 -0.72
N SER A 90 16.31 -5.97 -1.33
CA SER A 90 16.95 -6.80 -2.36
C SER A 90 17.38 -5.96 -3.57
N MET A 91 16.54 -5.03 -4.01
CA MET A 91 16.86 -4.14 -5.13
C MET A 91 18.03 -3.20 -4.81
N ASN A 92 18.18 -2.74 -3.56
CA ASN A 92 19.36 -1.96 -3.18
C ASN A 92 20.67 -2.72 -3.40
N PHE A 93 20.68 -4.04 -3.19
CA PHE A 93 21.85 -4.87 -3.43
C PHE A 93 22.04 -5.26 -4.91
N ILE A 94 20.95 -5.45 -5.65
CA ILE A 94 21.00 -5.95 -7.04
C ILE A 94 21.15 -4.81 -8.04
N ALA A 95 20.28 -3.79 -7.95
CA ALA A 95 20.22 -2.68 -8.89
C ALA A 95 20.99 -1.44 -8.42
N GLY A 96 21.31 -1.37 -7.12
CA GLY A 96 22.09 -0.28 -6.54
C GLY A 96 21.20 0.81 -5.93
N THR A 97 21.61 2.07 -6.07
CA THR A 97 20.94 3.19 -5.40
C THR A 97 19.62 3.54 -6.08
N PRO A 98 18.50 3.61 -5.35
CA PRO A 98 17.24 4.13 -5.89
C PRO A 98 17.29 5.65 -6.06
N GLY A 99 16.38 6.19 -6.85
CA GLY A 99 16.26 7.64 -7.09
C GLY A 99 15.70 8.38 -5.87
N MET A 100 14.87 7.71 -5.06
CA MET A 100 14.28 8.24 -3.83
C MET A 100 15.07 7.84 -2.58
N ASP A 101 15.43 8.83 -1.76
CA ASP A 101 16.22 8.62 -0.53
C ASP A 101 15.55 7.69 0.48
N PHE A 102 14.22 7.69 0.56
CA PHE A 102 13.47 6.82 1.49
C PHE A 102 13.39 5.35 1.04
N LEU A 103 13.85 5.02 -0.17
CA LEU A 103 14.05 3.65 -0.63
C LEU A 103 15.50 3.19 -0.48
N ASN A 104 16.43 4.09 -0.16
CA ASN A 104 17.86 3.81 -0.09
C ASN A 104 18.26 3.29 1.31
N ILE A 105 18.68 2.03 1.41
CA ILE A 105 18.99 1.39 2.71
C ILE A 105 20.19 2.01 3.44
N HIS A 106 21.04 2.75 2.72
CA HIS A 106 22.20 3.43 3.28
C HIS A 106 21.87 4.82 3.85
N ARG A 107 20.63 5.29 3.65
CA ARG A 107 20.14 6.59 4.10
C ARG A 107 19.29 6.46 5.37
N PRO A 108 19.39 7.36 6.35
CA PRO A 108 18.55 7.33 7.55
C PRO A 108 17.06 7.48 7.25
N GLU A 109 16.71 8.18 6.16
CA GLU A 109 15.35 8.39 5.67
C GLU A 109 14.61 7.06 5.45
N PHE A 110 15.30 6.05 4.91
CA PHE A 110 14.74 4.70 4.75
C PHE A 110 14.33 4.07 6.07
N TRP A 111 15.21 4.11 7.08
CA TRP A 111 14.94 3.50 8.39
C TRP A 111 13.82 4.21 9.13
N ILE A 112 13.78 5.55 9.03
CA ILE A 112 12.67 6.36 9.57
C ILE A 112 11.36 5.96 8.87
N PHE A 113 11.36 5.89 7.54
CA PHE A 113 10.17 5.56 6.76
C PHE A 113 9.67 4.13 7.04
N LEU A 114 10.59 3.17 7.16
CA LEU A 114 10.33 1.77 7.51
C LEU A 114 9.60 1.63 8.85
N ILE A 115 9.99 2.43 9.85
CA ILE A 115 9.39 2.42 11.19
C ILE A 115 8.09 3.23 11.23
N LEU A 116 8.03 4.35 10.50
CA LEU A 116 6.88 5.26 10.51
C LEU A 116 5.63 4.62 9.87
N LEU A 117 5.80 3.88 8.78
CA LEU A 117 4.69 3.21 8.07
C LEU A 117 3.83 2.31 8.97
N PRO A 118 4.39 1.33 9.72
CA PRO A 118 3.61 0.51 10.64
C PRO A 118 3.05 1.32 11.82
N LEU A 119 3.75 2.35 12.29
CA LEU A 119 3.24 3.23 13.34
C LEU A 119 1.97 3.99 12.90
N LEU A 120 1.92 4.50 11.67
CA LEU A 120 0.71 5.15 11.13
C LEU A 120 -0.50 4.21 11.13
N THR A 121 -0.28 2.92 10.83
CA THR A 121 -1.36 1.92 10.92
C THR A 121 -1.78 1.62 12.36
N ALA A 122 -0.87 1.69 13.32
CA ALA A 122 -1.15 1.48 14.74
C ALA A 122 -1.85 2.68 15.40
N PHE A 123 -1.52 3.91 15.00
CA PHE A 123 -2.17 5.13 15.51
C PHE A 123 -3.64 5.22 15.11
N ASN A 124 -3.99 4.82 13.88
CA ASN A 124 -5.40 4.73 13.45
C ASN A 124 -6.21 3.68 14.24
N TYR A 125 -5.55 2.68 14.84
CA TYR A 125 -6.21 1.67 15.67
C TYR A 125 -6.65 2.24 17.03
N ARG A 126 -5.80 3.02 17.71
CA ARG A 126 -6.16 3.65 19.00
C ARG A 126 -7.35 4.60 18.90
N ARG A 127 -7.47 5.33 17.80
CA ARG A 127 -8.60 6.27 17.60
C ARG A 127 -9.96 5.57 17.51
N LYS A 128 -10.01 4.28 17.15
CA LYS A 128 -11.25 3.48 17.14
C LYS A 128 -11.62 2.94 18.51
N THR A 129 -10.66 2.74 19.42
CA THR A 129 -10.92 2.19 20.77
C THR A 129 -11.27 3.27 21.80
N ASP A 130 -10.84 4.51 21.58
CA ASP A 130 -11.04 5.60 22.54
C ASP A 130 -12.40 6.31 22.41
N GLY A 131 -13.26 5.87 21.48
CA GLY A 131 -14.64 6.34 21.30
C GLY A 131 -15.69 5.55 22.09
N VAL A 132 -15.26 4.63 22.97
CA VAL A 132 -16.13 3.92 23.91
C VAL A 132 -15.78 4.40 25.32
N ALA A 133 -16.27 5.58 25.66
CA ALA A 133 -16.42 6.07 27.02
C ALA A 133 -17.73 6.87 27.09
#